data_AF-A0A8T5FCS9-F1
#
_entry.id   AF-A0A8T5FCS9-F1
#
_cell.length_a   1.000
_cell.length_b   1.000
_cell.length_c   1.000
_cell.angle_alpha   90.00
_cell.angle_beta   90.00
_cell.angle_gamma   90.00
#
_symmetry.space_group_name_H-M   'P 1'
#
loop_
_entity.id
_entity.type
_entity.pdbx_description
1 polymer ?
#
loop_
_entity_poly.entity_id
_entity_poly.type
_entity_poly.pdbx_seq_one_letter_code
_entity_poly.pdbx_strand_id
1 'polypeptide(L)'
;LQDLIDIKPSEGASYIRSLTEPFNTEMEIKEDQVKNWFVHFGVINRDEDWHQIHVSGHGDGEQIRHVVKDTHAKSLIPIHTVHDEYHKQWHSNVKSVNQHDLVKLENI
;
A
#
# COMPACT_ATOMS: atom_id res chain seq x y z
N LEU A 1 -4.31 -20.43 -0.78
CA LEU A 1 -4.01 -21.48 -1.76
C LEU A 1 -4.42 -22.87 -1.30
N GLN A 2 -4.61 -23.13 0.00
CA GLN A 2 -4.87 -24.49 0.51
C GLN A 2 -6.16 -25.13 -0.03
N ASP A 3 -7.20 -24.34 -0.27
CA ASP A 3 -8.53 -24.89 -0.64
C ASP A 3 -8.80 -24.87 -2.16
N LEU A 4 -7.78 -24.65 -3.00
CA LEU A 4 -7.98 -24.56 -4.46
C LEU A 4 -8.57 -25.83 -5.07
N ILE A 5 -8.29 -27.00 -4.48
CA ILE A 5 -8.83 -28.30 -4.93
C ILE A 5 -10.35 -28.40 -4.75
N ASP A 6 -10.92 -27.62 -3.84
CA ASP A 6 -12.34 -27.66 -3.48
C ASP A 6 -13.16 -26.59 -4.22
N ILE A 7 -12.51 -25.74 -5.02
CA ILE A 7 -13.14 -24.65 -5.75
C ILE A 7 -13.40 -25.09 -7.19
N LYS A 8 -14.63 -24.89 -7.67
CA LYS A 8 -15.04 -25.12 -9.06
C LYS A 8 -15.86 -23.94 -9.56
N PRO A 9 -15.23 -22.89 -10.10
CA PRO A 9 -15.94 -21.74 -10.62
C PRO A 9 -16.85 -22.16 -11.78
N SER A 10 -17.99 -21.48 -11.91
CA SER A 10 -18.85 -21.65 -13.09
C SER A 10 -18.21 -20.98 -14.31
N GLU A 11 -18.56 -21.43 -15.50
CA GLU A 11 -18.14 -20.78 -16.74
C GLU A 11 -18.52 -19.29 -16.72
N GLY A 12 -17.58 -18.43 -17.10
CA GLY A 12 -17.75 -16.96 -17.07
C GLY A 12 -17.61 -16.31 -15.69
N ALA A 13 -17.29 -17.06 -14.63
CA ALA A 13 -16.95 -16.48 -13.33
C ALA A 13 -15.69 -15.60 -13.43
N SER A 14 -15.63 -14.55 -12.61
CA SER A 14 -14.47 -13.66 -12.51
C SER A 14 -13.80 -13.78 -11.15
N TYR A 15 -12.47 -13.71 -11.14
CA TYR A 15 -11.69 -13.53 -9.94
C TYR A 15 -11.26 -12.06 -9.81
N ILE A 16 -11.42 -11.49 -8.61
CA ILE A 16 -10.97 -10.13 -8.29
C ILE A 16 -9.98 -10.21 -7.15
N ARG A 17 -8.76 -9.72 -7.38
CA ARG A 17 -7.77 -9.52 -6.32
C ARG A 17 -7.91 -8.12 -5.75
N SER A 18 -8.34 -8.04 -4.49
CA SER A 18 -8.47 -6.80 -3.73
C SER A 18 -7.31 -6.60 -2.74
N LEU A 19 -6.07 -6.61 -3.23
CA LEU A 19 -4.84 -6.41 -2.44
C LEU A 19 -3.93 -5.42 -3.17
N THR A 20 -2.99 -4.77 -2.49
CA THR A 20 -2.04 -3.85 -3.16
C THR A 20 -1.30 -4.51 -4.33
N GLU A 21 -1.01 -3.71 -5.36
CA GLU A 21 -0.09 -4.08 -6.42
C GLU A 21 1.30 -4.41 -5.83
N PRO A 22 2.06 -5.32 -6.46
CA PRO A 22 3.45 -5.53 -6.11
C PRO A 22 4.27 -4.24 -6.20
N PHE A 23 5.06 -3.96 -5.17
CA PHE A 23 5.97 -2.82 -5.13
C PHE A 23 7.43 -3.24 -4.86
N ASN A 24 7.68 -4.55 -4.85
CA ASN A 24 9.02 -5.13 -4.77
C ASN A 24 9.02 -6.50 -5.46
N THR A 25 10.23 -6.98 -5.77
CA THR A 25 10.44 -8.23 -6.50
C THR A 25 9.88 -9.46 -5.78
N GLU A 26 9.92 -9.51 -4.46
CA GLU A 26 9.35 -10.65 -3.71
C GLU A 26 7.84 -10.73 -3.91
N MET A 27 7.16 -9.58 -3.96
CA MET A 27 5.72 -9.51 -4.20
C MET A 27 5.35 -9.82 -5.64
N GLU A 28 6.17 -9.42 -6.61
CA GLU A 28 5.98 -9.77 -8.03
C GLU A 28 6.03 -11.29 -8.20
N ILE A 29 7.07 -11.94 -7.65
CA ILE A 29 7.23 -13.39 -7.70
C ILE A 29 6.04 -14.11 -7.03
N LYS A 30 5.56 -13.59 -5.89
CA LYS A 30 4.39 -14.16 -5.21
C LYS A 30 3.13 -14.02 -6.05
N GLU A 31 2.94 -12.88 -6.72
CA GLU A 31 1.79 -12.67 -7.59
C GLU A 31 1.81 -13.66 -8.77
N ASP A 32 2.97 -13.83 -9.41
CA ASP A 32 3.14 -14.77 -10.51
C ASP A 32 2.87 -16.21 -10.06
N GLN A 33 3.33 -16.60 -8.88
CA GLN A 33 3.01 -17.92 -8.33
C GLN A 33 1.50 -18.11 -8.13
N VAL A 34 0.79 -17.11 -7.61
CA VAL A 34 -0.66 -17.17 -7.41
C VAL A 34 -1.39 -17.26 -8.75
N LYS A 35 -1.02 -16.43 -9.73
CA LYS A 35 -1.59 -16.48 -11.10
C LYS A 35 -1.43 -17.85 -11.73
N ASN A 36 -0.23 -18.41 -11.69
CA ASN A 36 0.06 -19.75 -12.23
C ASN A 36 -0.80 -20.83 -11.58
N TRP A 37 -0.95 -20.81 -10.25
CA TRP A 37 -1.84 -21.75 -9.56
C TRP A 37 -3.31 -21.55 -9.94
N PHE A 38 -3.75 -20.30 -10.11
CA PHE A 38 -5.13 -19.99 -10.45
C PHE A 38 -5.47 -20.42 -11.88
N VAL A 39 -4.55 -20.28 -12.82
CA VAL A 39 -4.65 -20.87 -14.17
C VAL A 39 -4.70 -22.39 -14.09
N HIS A 40 -3.79 -23.01 -13.32
CA HIS A 40 -3.71 -24.46 -13.19
C HIS A 40 -4.99 -25.10 -12.65
N PHE A 41 -5.63 -24.47 -11.66
CA PHE A 41 -6.88 -24.94 -11.05
C PHE A 41 -8.15 -24.40 -11.75
N GLY A 42 -8.01 -23.64 -12.83
CA GLY A 42 -9.15 -23.10 -13.60
C GLY A 42 -9.96 -22.04 -12.84
N VAL A 43 -9.34 -21.35 -11.87
CA VAL A 43 -9.93 -20.17 -11.21
C VAL A 43 -9.99 -18.99 -12.19
N ILE A 44 -8.95 -18.86 -13.01
CA ILE A 44 -8.89 -18.02 -14.21
C ILE A 44 -8.39 -18.88 -15.37
N ASN A 45 -8.66 -18.50 -16.63
CA ASN A 45 -8.23 -19.33 -17.77
C ASN A 45 -6.83 -19.00 -18.27
N ARG A 46 -6.40 -17.75 -18.07
CA ARG A 46 -5.11 -17.20 -18.49
C ARG A 46 -4.80 -15.95 -17.67
N ASP A 47 -3.56 -15.50 -17.70
CA ASP A 47 -3.10 -14.36 -16.89
C ASP A 47 -3.83 -13.06 -17.25
N GLU A 48 -4.32 -12.89 -18.48
CA GLU A 48 -5.09 -11.73 -18.91
C GLU A 48 -6.46 -11.62 -18.23
N ASP A 49 -6.97 -12.73 -17.67
CA ASP A 49 -8.22 -12.75 -16.89
C ASP A 49 -7.99 -12.32 -15.43
N TRP A 50 -6.77 -11.89 -15.07
CA TRP A 50 -6.42 -11.36 -13.75
C TRP A 50 -6.91 -9.92 -13.57
N HIS A 51 -7.89 -9.73 -12.68
CA HIS A 51 -8.36 -8.40 -12.32
C HIS A 51 -7.81 -7.96 -10.97
N GLN A 52 -7.01 -6.90 -11.04
CA GLN A 52 -6.33 -6.27 -9.92
C GLN A 52 -7.04 -4.95 -9.60
N ILE A 53 -7.62 -4.85 -8.40
CA ILE A 53 -8.33 -3.64 -7.94
C ILE A 53 -7.84 -3.33 -6.53
N HIS A 54 -7.28 -2.15 -6.33
CA HIS A 54 -6.81 -1.72 -5.03
C HIS A 54 -7.15 -0.25 -4.80
N VAL A 55 -7.62 0.04 -3.60
CA VAL A 55 -7.74 1.41 -3.09
C VAL A 55 -6.76 1.52 -1.93
N SER A 56 -5.86 2.50 -2.01
CA SER A 56 -4.89 2.78 -0.95
C SER A 56 -5.58 3.00 0.39
N GLY A 57 -5.08 2.35 1.44
CA GLY A 57 -5.46 2.66 2.82
C GLY A 57 -4.79 3.93 3.37
N HIS A 58 -3.85 4.51 2.64
CA HIS A 58 -3.13 5.74 3.00
C HIS A 58 -3.64 6.93 2.17
N GLY A 59 -3.63 8.11 2.80
CA GLY A 59 -3.87 9.36 2.09
C GLY A 59 -2.78 9.66 1.07
N ASP A 60 -3.16 10.20 -0.09
CA ASP A 60 -2.20 10.68 -1.07
C ASP A 60 -1.48 11.96 -0.59
N GLY A 61 -0.51 12.44 -1.39
CA GLY A 61 0.26 13.62 -1.05
C GLY A 61 -0.59 14.89 -0.91
N GLU A 62 -1.70 15.03 -1.63
CA GLU A 62 -2.59 16.19 -1.53
C GLU A 62 -3.42 16.15 -0.26
N GLN A 63 -3.95 14.97 0.07
CA GLN A 63 -4.72 14.71 1.28
C GLN A 63 -3.84 14.91 2.53
N ILE A 64 -2.62 14.39 2.54
CA ILE A 64 -1.66 14.59 3.64
C ILE A 64 -1.29 16.06 3.76
N ARG A 65 -0.97 16.74 2.65
CA ARG A 65 -0.67 18.17 2.62
C ARG A 65 -1.80 19.01 3.19
N HIS A 66 -3.05 18.67 2.88
CA HIS A 66 -4.23 19.33 3.43
C HIS A 66 -4.29 19.19 4.96
N VAL A 67 -4.14 17.97 5.48
CA VAL A 67 -4.09 17.74 6.94
C VAL A 67 -2.97 18.55 7.61
N VAL A 68 -1.76 18.57 7.02
CA VAL A 68 -0.61 19.33 7.54
C VAL A 68 -0.92 20.83 7.62
N LYS A 69 -1.56 21.41 6.60
CA LYS A 69 -1.86 22.84 6.55
C LYS A 69 -3.01 23.22 7.49
N ASP A 70 -4.06 22.42 7.52
CA ASP A 70 -5.31 22.73 8.22
C ASP A 70 -5.19 22.53 9.74
N THR A 71 -4.29 21.66 10.18
CA THR A 71 -4.07 21.42 11.62
C THR A 71 -3.38 22.60 12.31
N HIS A 72 -2.72 23.50 11.56
CA HIS A 72 -1.92 24.61 12.11
C HIS A 72 -0.95 24.18 13.23
N ALA A 73 -0.32 23.01 13.07
CA ALA A 73 0.61 22.48 14.05
C ALA A 73 1.81 23.41 14.25
N LYS A 74 2.38 23.44 15.47
CA LYS A 74 3.62 24.19 15.75
C LYS A 74 4.87 23.49 15.19
N SER A 75 4.81 22.16 15.08
CA SER A 75 5.88 21.28 14.60
C SER A 75 5.29 20.05 13.93
N LEU A 76 5.99 19.50 12.95
CA LEU A 76 5.62 18.27 12.25
C LEU A 76 6.73 17.22 12.38
N ILE A 77 6.37 16.00 12.79
CA ILE A 77 7.27 14.86 12.86
C ILE A 77 6.70 13.78 11.93
N PRO A 78 7.18 13.66 10.68
CA PRO A 78 6.76 12.61 9.77
C PRO A 78 7.24 11.26 10.31
N ILE A 79 6.31 10.31 10.42
CA ILE A 79 6.60 8.92 10.74
C ILE A 79 5.97 8.01 9.70
N HIS A 80 6.38 6.75 9.65
CA HIS A 80 5.86 5.77 8.69
C HIS A 80 6.05 6.17 7.22
N THR A 81 7.15 6.87 6.93
CA THR A 81 7.62 7.21 5.59
C THR A 81 9.14 7.06 5.54
N VAL A 82 9.67 6.71 4.37
CA VAL A 82 11.13 6.78 4.07
C VAL A 82 11.49 8.08 3.33
N HIS A 83 10.49 8.90 3.01
CA HIS A 83 10.61 10.14 2.26
C HIS A 83 10.05 11.32 3.07
N ASP A 84 10.70 11.64 4.19
CA ASP A 84 10.26 12.73 5.05
C ASP A 84 10.55 14.13 4.45
N GLU A 85 11.39 14.20 3.42
CA GLU A 85 11.78 15.43 2.73
C GLU A 85 10.59 16.15 2.08
N TYR A 86 9.55 15.44 1.65
CA TYR A 86 8.35 16.06 1.08
C TYR A 86 7.62 16.95 2.09
N HIS A 87 7.63 16.57 3.37
CA HIS A 87 6.93 17.30 4.41
C HIS A 87 7.56 18.67 4.70
N LYS A 88 8.88 18.81 4.44
CA LYS A 88 9.60 20.08 4.54
C LYS A 88 9.10 21.12 3.54
N GLN A 89 8.41 20.69 2.47
CA GLN A 89 7.77 21.59 1.51
C GLN A 89 6.41 22.11 2.01
N TRP A 90 5.81 21.44 3.01
CA TRP A 90 4.44 21.73 3.47
C TRP A 90 4.39 22.35 4.86
N HIS A 91 5.45 22.16 5.67
CA HIS A 91 5.57 22.73 7.01
C HIS A 91 6.99 23.27 7.24
N SER A 92 7.10 24.43 7.87
CA SER A 92 8.41 25.10 8.08
C SER A 92 9.24 24.49 9.21
N ASN A 93 8.59 23.89 10.22
CA ASN A 93 9.23 23.27 11.36
C ASN A 93 9.02 21.74 11.33
N VAL A 94 9.83 21.05 10.53
CA VAL A 94 9.78 19.59 10.37
C VAL A 94 10.98 18.96 11.06
N LYS A 95 10.74 17.96 11.90
CA LYS A 95 11.79 17.18 12.55
C LYS A 95 11.79 15.75 12.03
N SER A 96 12.82 15.43 11.25
CA SER A 96 13.18 14.07 10.85
C SER A 96 13.61 13.26 12.07
N VAL A 97 13.20 11.99 12.14
CA VAL A 97 13.53 11.08 13.26
C VAL A 97 13.88 9.68 12.74
N ASN A 98 14.76 9.00 13.45
CA ASN A 98 15.04 7.59 13.26
C ASN A 98 14.25 6.73 14.26
N GLN A 99 14.21 5.42 13.99
CA GLN A 99 13.62 4.46 14.92
C GLN A 99 14.33 4.56 16.28
N HIS A 100 13.52 4.68 17.35
CA HIS A 100 13.96 4.83 18.75
C HIS A 100 14.51 6.21 19.15
N ASP A 101 14.45 7.22 18.27
CA ASP A 101 14.83 8.58 18.66
C ASP A 101 13.89 9.13 19.74
N LEU A 102 14.48 9.84 20.72
CA LEU A 102 13.74 10.57 21.74
C LEU A 102 13.62 12.04 21.34
N VAL A 103 12.40 12.52 21.15
CA VAL A 103 12.12 13.93 20.87
C VAL A 103 11.64 14.62 22.14
N LYS A 104 12.47 15.52 22.67
CA LYS A 104 12.02 16.50 23.67
C LYS A 104 11.23 17.60 22.95
N LEU A 105 10.01 17.83 23.42
CA LEU A 105 9.15 18.90 22.95
C LEU A 105 9.44 20.11 23.84
N GLU A 106 10.41 20.93 23.47
CA GLU A 106 10.72 22.17 24.18
C GLU A 106 9.91 23.31 23.56
N ASN A 107 9.08 23.98 24.38
CA ASN A 107 8.18 25.08 24.02
C ASN A 107 7.04 24.72 23.04
N ILE A 108 6.19 23.74 23.41
CA ILE A 108 4.77 23.75 22.99
C ILE A 108 4.03 24.83 23.77
#